data_AF-A0A7C8HT49-F1
#
_entry.id   AF-A0A7C8HT49-F1
#
_cell.length_a   1.000
_cell.length_b   1.000
_cell.length_c   1.000
_cell.angle_alpha   90.00
_cell.angle_beta   90.00
_cell.angle_gamma   90.00
#
_symmetry.space_group_name_H-M   'P 1'
#
loop_
_entity.id
_entity.type
_entity.pdbx_description
1 polymer ?
#
loop_
_entity_poly.entity_id
_entity_poly.type
_entity_poly.pdbx_seq_one_letter_code
_entity_poly.pdbx_strand_id
1 'polypeptide(L)'
;MKLCSLGGLLLIIGIGMHVAPVHASVDDSMKRSAIYEAKYMQSPSGVYEYKDDFFVIVELPRLHDESRKVLKKQSRQCLVKELVKWGNANSPQFSAATGITSSVLRQDLSDFMAQGTSFFGLDGLSVAVLVDKPVKKTYRLVIAGKRAALNKQLEAYQEATVDYAALMEAYIRSLVAEGANSRLSKLFAELGEEFLAARFIVADLSDSYPLANYSLRTNSLAQRRLDVVISKKSIVDADYALLAVSPANNAIMHTLHDSFPKGDIEPFSIAMLAHAAFPKDWSLETITAYSSNSLTSFLLNHPSSLQLAPEHIVSMVLDSGGCFFMDPSVTAIDTISFQSARKMFAKREPVGAIQTKLMKAISQSPANASCWDYLGAVFKAKKNWRDSAAVYRQLLMLQPTNGEAMASYAESVWHLGFTDHAKWLCITARAMATPKNRAVIKKITQRITDV
;
A
#
# COMPACT_ATOMS: atom_id res chain seq x y z
N MET A 1 9.93 20.10 -20.12
CA MET A 1 9.21 19.90 -18.85
C MET A 1 7.78 20.37 -19.02
N LYS A 2 6.84 19.45 -19.28
CA LYS A 2 5.40 19.75 -19.36
C LYS A 2 4.82 19.58 -17.97
N LEU A 3 4.37 20.67 -17.35
CA LEU A 3 3.55 20.66 -16.15
C LEU A 3 2.24 19.93 -16.47
N CYS A 4 2.11 18.68 -16.02
CA CYS A 4 0.81 18.01 -15.96
C CYS A 4 -0.03 18.73 -14.90
N SER A 5 -1.11 19.36 -15.33
CA SER A 5 -2.14 19.90 -14.44
C SER A 5 -2.82 18.75 -13.71
N LEU A 6 -2.48 18.56 -12.44
CA LEU A 6 -3.35 17.84 -11.52
C LEU A 6 -4.66 18.61 -11.43
N GLY A 7 -5.70 18.11 -12.11
CA GLY A 7 -7.08 18.46 -11.84
C GLY A 7 -7.49 17.91 -10.47
N GLY A 8 -6.92 18.47 -9.40
CA GLY A 8 -7.45 18.34 -8.06
C GLY A 8 -8.83 18.98 -8.05
N LEU A 9 -9.85 18.18 -7.82
CA LEU A 9 -11.22 18.63 -7.59
C LEU A 9 -11.22 19.40 -6.26
N LEU A 10 -10.75 20.64 -6.29
CA LEU A 10 -10.78 21.57 -5.17
C LEU A 10 -12.21 22.07 -5.06
N LEU A 11 -13.02 21.35 -4.29
CA LEU A 11 -14.33 21.79 -3.86
C LEU A 11 -14.11 23.00 -2.94
N ILE A 12 -14.10 24.20 -3.52
CA ILE A 12 -14.10 25.46 -2.77
C ILE A 12 -15.51 25.64 -2.22
N ILE A 13 -15.82 24.97 -1.12
CA ILE A 13 -17.00 25.26 -0.32
C ILE A 13 -16.68 26.50 0.51
N GLY A 14 -17.54 27.52 0.46
CA GLY A 14 -17.41 28.74 1.26
C GLY A 14 -17.33 28.44 2.75
N ILE A 15 -16.18 28.79 3.36
CA ILE A 15 -15.87 28.49 4.77
C ILE A 15 -16.46 29.58 5.67
N GLY A 16 -17.61 29.30 6.29
CA GLY A 16 -18.12 30.04 7.45
C GLY A 16 -17.81 29.28 8.74
N MET A 17 -16.66 29.53 9.37
CA MET A 17 -16.37 29.00 10.71
C MET A 17 -16.92 29.96 11.78
N HIS A 18 -18.16 29.75 12.22
CA HIS A 18 -18.73 30.45 13.37
C HIS A 18 -18.40 29.73 14.67
N VAL A 19 -17.15 29.83 15.12
CA VAL A 19 -16.78 29.38 16.47
C VAL A 19 -17.31 30.39 17.48
N ALA A 20 -18.48 30.14 18.07
CA ALA A 20 -18.91 30.81 19.28
C ALA A 20 -18.42 29.97 20.48
N PRO A 21 -17.35 30.37 21.18
CA PRO A 21 -16.84 29.58 22.31
C PRO A 21 -17.90 29.53 23.42
N VAL A 22 -18.30 28.32 23.82
CA VAL A 22 -19.01 28.11 25.08
C VAL A 22 -17.98 28.35 26.19
N HIS A 23 -18.06 29.51 26.85
CA HIS A 23 -17.09 29.93 27.84
C HIS A 23 -16.98 28.89 28.97
N ALA A 24 -15.81 28.26 29.09
CA ALA A 24 -15.43 27.52 30.28
C ALA A 24 -15.46 28.45 31.51
N SER A 25 -15.65 27.89 32.71
CA SER A 25 -15.54 28.69 33.93
C SER A 25 -14.19 29.40 33.99
N VAL A 26 -14.17 30.62 34.51
CA VAL A 26 -12.94 31.43 34.62
C VAL A 26 -11.86 30.67 35.40
N ASP A 27 -12.25 29.97 36.46
CA ASP A 27 -11.36 29.17 37.29
C ASP A 27 -10.71 28.01 36.53
N ASP A 28 -11.46 27.33 35.66
CA ASP A 28 -10.90 26.25 34.83
C ASP A 28 -9.93 26.78 33.78
N SER A 29 -10.21 27.97 33.22
CA SER A 29 -9.30 28.62 32.27
C SER A 29 -7.97 29.00 32.92
N MET A 30 -8.01 29.60 34.13
CA MET A 30 -6.80 29.97 34.87
C MET A 30 -5.95 28.75 35.23
N LYS A 31 -6.58 27.67 35.71
CA LYS A 31 -5.87 26.40 36.01
C LYS A 31 -5.18 25.85 34.76
N ARG A 32 -5.87 25.81 33.62
CA ARG A 32 -5.29 25.34 32.35
C ARG A 32 -4.16 26.25 31.87
N SER A 33 -4.27 27.57 32.04
CA SER A 33 -3.19 28.51 31.71
C SER A 33 -1.92 28.21 32.51
N ALA A 34 -2.05 28.01 33.83
CA ALA A 34 -0.93 27.68 34.69
C ALA A 34 -0.26 26.35 34.31
N ILE A 35 -1.04 25.32 33.96
CA ILE A 35 -0.52 24.03 33.47
C ILE A 35 0.23 24.21 32.15
N TYR A 36 -0.35 24.95 31.20
CA TYR A 36 0.28 25.23 29.92
C TYR A 36 1.62 25.95 30.09
N GLU A 37 1.68 27.00 30.90
CA GLU A 37 2.91 27.76 31.15
C GLU A 37 4.00 26.89 31.78
N ALA A 38 3.63 26.06 32.76
CA ALA A 38 4.57 25.20 33.47
C ALA A 38 5.09 24.02 32.62
N LYS A 39 4.28 23.47 31.71
CA LYS A 39 4.60 22.20 31.03
C LYS A 39 4.82 22.32 29.52
N TYR A 40 4.02 23.14 28.84
CA TYR A 40 3.89 23.09 27.39
C TYR A 40 4.23 24.39 26.67
N MET A 41 4.65 25.43 27.40
CA MET A 41 4.99 26.74 26.82
C MET A 41 6.09 26.64 25.75
N GLN A 42 7.05 25.73 25.93
CA GLN A 42 8.15 25.50 24.99
C GLN A 42 7.91 24.31 24.05
N SER A 43 6.76 23.63 24.18
CA SER A 43 6.44 22.50 23.31
C SER A 43 6.14 22.99 21.88
N PRO A 44 6.48 22.19 20.86
CA PRO A 44 6.16 22.50 19.47
C PRO A 44 4.65 22.39 19.19
N SER A 45 4.25 22.57 17.93
CA SER A 45 2.89 22.27 17.50
C SER A 45 2.52 20.81 17.76
N GLY A 46 1.30 20.56 18.21
CA GLY A 46 0.79 19.21 18.49
C GLY A 46 -0.35 19.20 19.50
N VAL A 47 -0.83 18.00 19.82
CA VAL A 47 -1.84 17.75 20.84
C VAL A 47 -1.19 17.08 22.05
N TYR A 48 -1.40 17.66 23.22
CA TYR A 48 -0.81 17.21 24.49
C TYR A 48 -1.92 16.91 25.48
N GLU A 49 -1.72 15.86 26.29
CA GLU A 49 -2.66 15.47 27.33
C GLU A 49 -2.07 15.72 28.72
N TYR A 50 -2.90 16.20 29.64
CA TYR A 50 -2.57 16.26 31.06
C TYR A 50 -3.81 15.93 31.90
N LYS A 51 -3.80 14.74 32.52
CA LYS A 51 -4.96 14.21 33.26
C LYS A 51 -6.20 14.22 32.36
N ASP A 52 -7.26 14.94 32.74
CA ASP A 52 -8.53 15.02 32.02
C ASP A 52 -8.60 16.19 31.02
N ASP A 53 -7.52 16.94 30.86
CA ASP A 53 -7.45 18.08 29.95
C ASP A 53 -6.53 17.78 28.75
N PHE A 54 -6.87 18.37 27.61
CA PHE A 54 -6.02 18.39 26.42
C PHE A 54 -5.57 19.82 26.12
N PHE A 55 -4.45 19.93 25.41
CA PHE A 55 -3.87 21.19 24.92
C PHE A 55 -3.53 21.00 23.45
N VAL A 56 -4.00 21.90 22.59
CA VAL A 56 -3.59 21.93 21.18
C VAL A 56 -2.75 23.17 20.96
N ILE A 57 -1.55 22.96 20.46
CA ILE A 57 -0.57 24.01 20.18
C ILE A 57 -0.39 24.09 18.68
N VAL A 58 -0.49 25.29 18.13
CA VAL A 58 -0.19 25.57 16.73
C VAL A 58 0.74 26.76 16.65
N GLU A 59 1.89 26.54 16.04
CA GLU A 59 2.85 27.55 15.65
C GLU A 59 2.91 27.69 14.14
N LEU A 60 2.75 28.92 13.65
CA LEU A 60 2.94 29.25 12.23
C LEU A 60 4.11 30.22 12.08
N PRO A 61 5.03 30.00 11.13
CA PRO A 61 6.05 31.00 10.81
C PRO A 61 5.36 32.27 10.33
N ARG A 62 5.76 33.42 10.87
CA ARG A 62 5.26 34.71 10.41
C ARG A 62 6.10 35.15 9.23
N LEU A 63 5.56 34.97 8.02
CA LEU A 63 6.16 35.57 6.83
C LEU A 63 5.99 37.09 6.88
N HIS A 64 6.96 37.82 6.30
CA HIS A 64 6.84 39.26 6.19
C HIS A 64 5.54 39.59 5.42
N ASP A 65 4.76 40.53 5.97
CA ASP A 65 3.51 41.08 5.40
C ASP A 65 2.19 40.30 5.61
N GLU A 66 2.18 39.14 6.28
CA GLU A 66 0.90 38.49 6.62
C GLU A 66 0.16 39.21 7.76
N SER A 67 -1.10 39.58 7.51
CA SER A 67 -1.95 40.21 8.53
C SER A 67 -2.29 39.24 9.67
N ARG A 68 -2.49 39.76 10.89
CA ARG A 68 -2.93 38.97 12.06
C ARG A 68 -4.19 38.15 11.76
N LYS A 69 -5.12 38.70 10.96
CA LYS A 69 -6.38 38.03 10.60
C LYS A 69 -6.13 36.78 9.74
N VAL A 70 -5.17 36.84 8.81
CA VAL A 70 -4.76 35.71 7.96
C VAL A 70 -4.09 34.63 8.81
N LEU A 71 -3.11 34.99 9.64
CA LEU A 71 -2.42 34.06 10.54
C LEU A 71 -3.39 33.39 11.53
N LYS A 72 -4.36 34.14 12.06
CA LYS A 72 -5.41 33.59 12.93
C LYS A 72 -6.31 32.60 12.19
N LYS A 73 -6.64 32.86 10.92
CA LYS A 73 -7.42 31.94 10.09
C LYS A 73 -6.62 30.67 9.79
N GLN A 74 -5.37 30.80 9.36
CA GLN A 74 -4.48 29.67 9.06
C GLN A 74 -4.24 28.82 10.32
N SER A 75 -3.98 29.43 11.48
CA SER A 75 -3.72 28.69 12.73
C SER A 75 -4.94 27.90 13.18
N ARG A 76 -6.16 28.43 12.98
CA ARG A 76 -7.40 27.66 13.22
C ARG A 76 -7.56 26.48 12.26
N GLN A 77 -7.17 26.63 10.99
CA GLN A 77 -7.17 25.52 10.04
C GLN A 77 -6.16 24.44 10.46
N CYS A 78 -4.94 24.84 10.82
CA CYS A 78 -3.92 23.91 11.33
C CYS A 78 -4.35 23.25 12.64
N LEU A 79 -5.04 23.97 13.53
CA LEU A 79 -5.56 23.41 14.78
C LEU A 79 -6.57 22.28 14.54
N VAL A 80 -7.47 22.47 13.57
CA VAL A 80 -8.39 21.41 13.13
C VAL A 80 -7.61 20.21 12.60
N LYS A 81 -6.58 20.46 11.77
CA LYS A 81 -5.73 19.39 11.25
C LYS A 81 -5.06 18.60 12.36
N GLU A 82 -4.45 19.27 13.34
CA GLU A 82 -3.79 18.60 14.47
C GLU A 82 -4.78 17.79 15.33
N LEU A 83 -6.00 18.29 15.54
CA LEU A 83 -7.04 17.56 16.26
C LEU A 83 -7.52 16.31 15.52
N VAL A 84 -7.80 16.44 14.22
CA VAL A 84 -8.16 15.29 13.38
C VAL A 84 -7.01 14.28 13.35
N LYS A 85 -5.77 14.77 13.20
CA LYS A 85 -4.59 13.91 13.19
C LYS A 85 -4.47 13.08 14.46
N TRP A 86 -4.55 13.76 15.59
CA TRP A 86 -4.47 13.14 16.90
C TRP A 86 -5.65 12.18 17.14
N GLY A 87 -6.87 12.60 16.83
CA GLY A 87 -8.07 11.79 17.06
C GLY A 87 -8.08 10.49 16.25
N ASN A 88 -7.60 10.53 15.01
CA ASN A 88 -7.50 9.32 14.19
C ASN A 88 -6.33 8.42 14.62
N ALA A 89 -5.19 9.01 15.02
CA ALA A 89 -4.05 8.23 15.52
C ALA A 89 -4.39 7.44 16.80
N ASN A 90 -5.29 7.97 17.62
CA ASN A 90 -5.69 7.40 18.91
C ASN A 90 -7.05 6.71 18.90
N SER A 91 -7.76 6.63 17.76
CA SER A 91 -9.09 6.01 17.70
C SER A 91 -8.99 4.48 17.61
N PRO A 92 -9.62 3.74 18.54
CA PRO A 92 -9.78 2.29 18.42
C PRO A 92 -10.58 1.90 17.17
N GLN A 93 -11.57 2.73 16.78
CA GLN A 93 -12.43 2.49 15.62
C GLN A 93 -11.63 2.49 14.33
N PHE A 94 -10.62 3.37 14.20
CA PHE A 94 -9.73 3.40 13.05
C PHE A 94 -9.02 2.05 12.85
N SER A 95 -8.45 1.52 13.92
CA SER A 95 -7.72 0.24 13.88
C SER A 95 -8.65 -0.93 13.57
N ALA A 96 -9.84 -0.94 14.18
CA ALA A 96 -10.84 -1.98 13.94
C ALA A 96 -11.39 -1.94 12.50
N ALA A 97 -11.63 -0.74 11.94
CA ALA A 97 -12.17 -0.57 10.61
C ALA A 97 -11.13 -0.85 9.51
N THR A 98 -9.87 -0.53 9.76
CA THR A 98 -8.80 -0.67 8.75
C THR A 98 -7.96 -1.93 8.89
N GLY A 99 -7.99 -2.59 10.05
CA GLY A 99 -7.03 -3.65 10.38
C GLY A 99 -5.59 -3.14 10.55
N ILE A 100 -5.34 -1.83 10.40
CA ILE A 100 -4.02 -1.22 10.42
C ILE A 100 -3.57 -1.02 11.87
N THR A 101 -2.58 -1.80 12.29
CA THR A 101 -2.01 -1.75 13.64
C THR A 101 -0.73 -0.93 13.74
N SER A 102 -0.04 -0.62 12.64
CA SER A 102 1.22 0.14 12.70
C SER A 102 0.97 1.62 12.97
N SER A 103 1.89 2.22 13.72
CA SER A 103 1.86 3.65 14.02
C SER A 103 2.18 4.51 12.78
N VAL A 104 2.95 3.99 11.82
CA VAL A 104 3.44 4.77 10.68
C VAL A 104 2.35 4.96 9.64
N LEU A 105 1.70 3.88 9.18
CA LEU A 105 0.63 4.01 8.20
C LEU A 105 -0.59 4.72 8.77
N ARG A 106 -0.87 4.49 10.06
CA ARG A 106 -1.90 5.25 10.77
C ARG A 106 -1.60 6.74 10.74
N GLN A 107 -0.36 7.14 11.01
CA GLN A 107 0.07 8.54 10.93
C GLN A 107 -0.09 9.08 9.51
N ASP A 108 0.36 8.34 8.49
CA ASP A 108 0.25 8.71 7.09
C ASP A 108 -1.20 8.94 6.63
N LEU A 109 -2.11 8.04 6.99
CA LEU A 109 -3.54 8.16 6.71
C LEU A 109 -4.17 9.31 7.48
N SER A 110 -3.72 9.52 8.70
CA SER A 110 -4.15 10.63 9.53
C SER A 110 -3.74 11.98 8.92
N ASP A 111 -2.51 12.07 8.43
CA ASP A 111 -2.00 13.22 7.70
C ASP A 111 -2.75 13.44 6.38
N PHE A 112 -3.07 12.37 5.66
CA PHE A 112 -3.87 12.43 4.43
C PHE A 112 -5.30 12.93 4.69
N MET A 113 -5.97 12.39 5.72
CA MET A 113 -7.29 12.88 6.14
C MET A 113 -7.24 14.37 6.47
N ALA A 114 -6.28 14.80 7.27
CA ALA A 114 -6.14 16.20 7.67
C ALA A 114 -5.89 17.14 6.49
N GLN A 115 -5.39 16.65 5.35
CA GLN A 115 -5.28 17.44 4.13
C GLN A 115 -6.63 17.63 3.43
N GLY A 116 -7.51 16.62 3.46
CA GLY A 116 -8.83 16.63 2.82
C GLY A 116 -9.98 17.14 3.70
N THR A 117 -9.82 17.14 5.03
CA THR A 117 -10.90 17.51 5.95
C THR A 117 -11.32 18.97 5.78
N SER A 118 -12.54 19.16 5.30
CA SER A 118 -13.10 20.49 5.08
C SER A 118 -13.89 21.02 6.29
N PHE A 119 -14.32 20.17 7.24
CA PHE A 119 -15.16 20.61 8.37
C PHE A 119 -15.06 19.68 9.60
N PHE A 120 -14.08 19.90 10.48
CA PHE A 120 -14.20 19.48 11.88
C PHE A 120 -14.70 20.71 12.66
N GLY A 121 -15.97 20.66 13.08
CA GLY A 121 -16.58 21.73 13.86
C GLY A 121 -16.05 21.70 15.30
N LEU A 122 -15.46 22.81 15.74
CA LEU A 122 -15.20 23.05 17.17
C LEU A 122 -16.46 23.46 17.92
N ASP A 123 -17.58 23.61 17.21
CA ASP A 123 -18.86 24.01 17.77
C ASP A 123 -19.38 22.90 18.69
N GLY A 124 -19.65 23.27 19.95
CA GLY A 124 -19.98 22.32 21.02
C GLY A 124 -18.79 21.87 21.87
N LEU A 125 -17.54 22.15 21.46
CA LEU A 125 -16.37 21.93 22.30
C LEU A 125 -16.18 23.11 23.26
N SER A 126 -16.31 22.88 24.56
CA SER A 126 -15.94 23.91 25.56
C SER A 126 -14.43 24.01 25.65
N VAL A 127 -13.86 24.97 24.93
CA VAL A 127 -12.42 25.24 24.87
C VAL A 127 -12.09 26.64 25.36
N ALA A 128 -11.03 26.73 26.15
CA ALA A 128 -10.40 27.98 26.53
C ALA A 128 -9.26 28.30 25.55
N VAL A 129 -9.24 29.51 25.01
CA VAL A 129 -8.09 30.01 24.23
C VAL A 129 -7.07 30.59 25.21
N LEU A 130 -5.93 29.90 25.35
CA LEU A 130 -4.87 30.29 26.29
C LEU A 130 -3.89 31.28 25.66
N VAL A 131 -3.58 31.10 24.36
CA VAL A 131 -2.67 31.96 23.59
C VAL A 131 -3.27 32.20 22.21
N ASP A 132 -3.34 33.44 21.74
CA ASP A 132 -3.78 33.81 20.39
C ASP A 132 -3.07 35.10 19.95
N LYS A 133 -1.74 35.03 19.89
CA LYS A 133 -0.86 36.19 19.66
C LYS A 133 0.44 35.81 18.94
N PRO A 134 1.08 36.77 18.26
CA PRO A 134 2.44 36.58 17.77
C PRO A 134 3.43 36.41 18.93
N VAL A 135 4.37 35.49 18.78
CA VAL A 135 5.48 35.23 19.70
C VAL A 135 6.75 35.20 18.87
N LYS A 136 7.60 36.22 19.01
CA LYS A 136 8.81 36.38 18.18
C LYS A 136 8.49 36.33 16.66
N LYS A 137 9.06 35.35 15.95
CA LYS A 137 8.88 35.14 14.49
C LYS A 137 7.75 34.16 14.16
N THR A 138 6.94 33.76 15.14
CA THR A 138 5.82 32.83 14.92
C THR A 138 4.50 33.43 15.40
N TYR A 139 3.39 32.93 14.87
CA TYR A 139 2.06 33.09 15.43
C TYR A 139 1.72 31.85 16.24
N ARG A 140 1.43 32.00 17.53
CA ARG A 140 1.13 30.87 18.42
C ARG A 140 -0.34 30.92 18.84
N LEU A 141 -1.05 29.84 18.55
CA LEU A 141 -2.42 29.59 18.98
C LEU A 141 -2.42 28.39 19.91
N VAL A 142 -2.99 28.55 21.11
CA VAL A 142 -3.13 27.47 22.08
C VAL A 142 -4.57 27.44 22.57
N ILE A 143 -5.20 26.28 22.45
CA ILE A 143 -6.49 25.99 23.07
C ILE A 143 -6.36 24.85 24.07
N ALA A 144 -7.22 24.84 25.07
CA ALA A 144 -7.32 23.73 26.01
C ALA A 144 -8.78 23.43 26.36
N GLY A 145 -9.08 22.18 26.65
CA GLY A 145 -10.44 21.73 27.00
C GLY A 145 -10.42 20.39 27.70
N LYS A 146 -11.61 19.83 27.98
CA LYS A 146 -11.73 18.49 28.58
C LYS A 146 -11.56 17.41 27.53
N ARG A 147 -10.72 16.41 27.82
CA ARG A 147 -10.47 15.24 26.96
C ARG A 147 -11.74 14.46 26.66
N ALA A 148 -12.61 14.26 27.65
CA ALA A 148 -13.88 13.56 27.45
C ALA A 148 -14.78 14.24 26.40
N ALA A 149 -14.83 15.58 26.39
CA ALA A 149 -15.58 16.33 25.40
C ALA A 149 -14.95 16.23 24.00
N LEU A 150 -13.61 16.29 23.92
CA LEU A 150 -12.89 16.10 22.67
C LEU A 150 -13.12 14.70 22.08
N ASN A 151 -12.99 13.65 22.90
CA ASN A 151 -13.21 12.28 22.47
C ASN A 151 -14.63 12.08 21.96
N LYS A 152 -15.65 12.58 22.68
CA LYS A 152 -17.04 12.51 22.24
C LYS A 152 -17.27 13.20 20.89
N GLN A 153 -16.64 14.36 20.67
CA GLN A 153 -16.76 15.08 19.39
C GLN A 153 -16.02 14.35 18.25
N LEU A 154 -14.87 13.74 18.55
CA LEU A 154 -14.10 12.95 17.58
C LEU A 154 -14.84 11.66 17.20
N GLU A 155 -15.43 10.96 18.16
CA GLU A 155 -16.28 9.80 17.92
C GLU A 155 -17.47 10.17 17.04
N ALA A 156 -18.20 11.24 17.38
CA ALA A 156 -19.31 11.73 16.56
C ALA A 156 -18.86 12.12 15.14
N TYR A 157 -17.68 12.74 15.00
CA TYR A 157 -17.10 13.07 13.71
C TYR A 157 -16.74 11.81 12.89
N GLN A 158 -16.13 10.81 13.54
CA GLN A 158 -15.74 9.55 12.91
C GLN A 158 -16.97 8.77 12.44
N GLU A 159 -17.98 8.62 13.30
CA GLU A 159 -19.23 7.91 12.99
C GLU A 159 -20.04 8.59 11.88
N ALA A 160 -20.11 9.92 11.88
CA ALA A 160 -20.94 10.65 10.93
C ALA A 160 -20.29 10.82 9.55
N THR A 161 -18.96 10.76 9.45
CA THR A 161 -18.26 11.37 8.31
C THR A 161 -17.27 10.46 7.59
N VAL A 162 -16.75 9.41 8.24
CA VAL A 162 -15.59 8.69 7.69
C VAL A 162 -16.00 7.34 7.11
N ASP A 163 -16.26 7.34 5.79
CA ASP A 163 -16.18 6.11 5.00
C ASP A 163 -14.71 5.73 4.86
N TYR A 164 -14.21 4.88 5.77
CA TYR A 164 -12.82 4.42 5.76
C TYR A 164 -12.44 3.71 4.46
N ALA A 165 -13.38 3.02 3.79
CA ALA A 165 -13.11 2.38 2.51
C ALA A 165 -12.88 3.43 1.41
N ALA A 166 -13.71 4.47 1.36
CA ALA A 166 -13.53 5.59 0.42
C ALA A 166 -12.25 6.39 0.71
N LEU A 167 -11.93 6.59 2.00
CA LEU A 167 -10.68 7.24 2.40
C LEU A 167 -9.46 6.44 1.94
N MET A 168 -9.44 5.14 2.22
CA MET A 168 -8.35 4.25 1.81
C MET A 168 -8.22 4.21 0.29
N GLU A 169 -9.35 4.18 -0.43
CA GLU A 169 -9.36 4.27 -1.89
C GLU A 169 -8.72 5.58 -2.39
N ALA A 170 -9.07 6.71 -1.79
CA ALA A 170 -8.51 8.01 -2.13
C ALA A 170 -7.02 8.09 -1.81
N TYR A 171 -6.60 7.55 -0.66
CA TYR A 171 -5.20 7.50 -0.24
C TYR A 171 -4.34 6.67 -1.19
N ILE A 172 -4.75 5.43 -1.49
CA ILE A 172 -4.05 4.56 -2.45
C ILE A 172 -3.95 5.25 -3.82
N ARG A 173 -5.04 5.90 -4.26
CA ARG A 173 -5.05 6.62 -5.54
C ARG A 173 -4.03 7.76 -5.56
N SER A 174 -3.89 8.51 -4.46
CA SER A 174 -2.87 9.55 -4.31
C SER A 174 -1.47 8.96 -4.43
N LEU A 175 -1.18 7.89 -3.68
CA LEU A 175 0.12 7.23 -3.70
C LEU A 175 0.49 6.70 -5.10
N VAL A 176 -0.47 6.09 -5.80
CA VAL A 176 -0.28 5.61 -7.17
C VAL A 176 -0.03 6.76 -8.15
N ALA A 177 -0.75 7.88 -8.01
CA ALA A 177 -0.55 9.06 -8.85
C ALA A 177 0.80 9.75 -8.61
N GLU A 178 1.29 9.71 -7.36
CA GLU A 178 2.59 10.25 -6.95
C GLU A 178 3.76 9.33 -7.34
N GLY A 179 3.50 8.05 -7.66
CA GLY A 179 4.54 7.04 -7.85
C GLY A 179 5.28 6.71 -6.55
N ALA A 180 4.60 6.81 -5.40
CA ALA A 180 5.19 6.66 -4.07
C ALA A 180 5.38 5.18 -3.67
N ASN A 181 6.23 4.46 -4.42
CA ASN A 181 6.46 3.01 -4.28
C ASN A 181 6.82 2.58 -2.84
N SER A 182 7.76 3.25 -2.18
CA SER A 182 8.11 2.95 -0.77
C SER A 182 6.89 3.02 0.17
N ARG A 183 6.00 4.00 -0.01
CA ARG A 183 4.77 4.13 0.80
C ARG A 183 3.72 3.08 0.44
N LEU A 184 3.57 2.78 -0.86
CA LEU A 184 2.71 1.69 -1.33
C LEU A 184 3.17 0.35 -0.76
N SER A 185 4.48 0.11 -0.71
CA SER A 185 5.03 -1.12 -0.17
C SER A 185 4.64 -1.32 1.29
N LYS A 186 4.92 -0.31 2.13
CA LYS A 186 4.57 -0.34 3.56
C LYS A 186 3.08 -0.56 3.77
N LEU A 187 2.26 0.15 3.00
CA LEU A 187 0.81 -0.05 2.99
C LEU A 187 0.43 -1.50 2.68
N PHE A 188 0.93 -2.09 1.59
CA PHE A 188 0.56 -3.46 1.22
C PHE A 188 1.03 -4.50 2.21
N ALA A 189 2.20 -4.33 2.82
CA ALA A 189 2.68 -5.24 3.83
C ALA A 189 1.83 -5.21 5.10
N GLU A 190 1.39 -4.03 5.52
CA GLU A 190 0.47 -3.90 6.66
C GLU A 190 -0.93 -4.48 6.36
N LEU A 191 -1.34 -4.49 5.09
CA LEU A 191 -2.57 -5.13 4.65
C LEU A 191 -2.42 -6.66 4.44
N GLY A 192 -1.24 -7.24 4.71
CA GLY A 192 -0.98 -8.67 4.50
C GLY A 192 -0.84 -9.06 3.02
N GLU A 193 -0.62 -8.11 2.12
CA GLU A 193 -0.37 -8.35 0.69
C GLU A 193 1.13 -8.23 0.41
N GLU A 194 1.88 -9.15 0.99
CA GLU A 194 3.32 -8.99 1.10
C GLU A 194 4.04 -9.12 -0.26
N PHE A 195 3.41 -9.80 -1.22
CA PHE A 195 3.91 -9.87 -2.59
C PHE A 195 3.80 -8.54 -3.33
N LEU A 196 2.73 -7.77 -3.10
CA LEU A 196 2.59 -6.41 -3.66
C LEU A 196 3.60 -5.49 -2.99
N ALA A 197 3.78 -5.63 -1.67
CA ALA A 197 4.83 -4.90 -0.96
C ALA A 197 6.21 -5.13 -1.59
N ALA A 198 6.56 -6.40 -1.79
CA ALA A 198 7.78 -6.77 -2.48
C ALA A 198 7.87 -6.19 -3.89
N ARG A 199 6.78 -6.21 -4.65
CA ARG A 199 6.74 -5.64 -6.00
C ARG A 199 7.04 -4.14 -6.02
N PHE A 200 6.55 -3.37 -5.05
CA PHE A 200 6.83 -1.93 -4.98
C PHE A 200 8.23 -1.63 -4.47
N ILE A 201 8.77 -2.39 -3.50
CA ILE A 201 10.18 -2.27 -3.08
C ILE A 201 11.12 -2.57 -4.25
N VAL A 202 10.86 -3.65 -4.99
CA VAL A 202 11.70 -4.05 -6.12
C VAL A 202 11.73 -2.99 -7.20
N ALA A 203 10.62 -2.25 -7.41
CA ALA A 203 10.62 -1.15 -8.36
C ALA A 203 11.73 -0.14 -8.03
N ASP A 204 11.85 0.25 -6.77
CA ASP A 204 12.84 1.23 -6.31
C ASP A 204 14.26 0.65 -6.31
N LEU A 205 14.41 -0.63 -5.96
CA LEU A 205 15.72 -1.29 -5.95
C LEU A 205 16.21 -1.71 -7.35
N SER A 206 15.33 -1.88 -8.32
CA SER A 206 15.67 -2.41 -9.65
C SER A 206 16.61 -1.51 -10.46
N ASP A 207 16.69 -0.22 -10.11
CA ASP A 207 17.65 0.71 -10.69
C ASP A 207 19.09 0.42 -10.22
N SER A 208 19.24 -0.17 -9.04
CA SER A 208 20.54 -0.46 -8.42
C SER A 208 20.92 -1.94 -8.44
N TYR A 209 19.93 -2.83 -8.56
CA TYR A 209 20.12 -4.27 -8.43
C TYR A 209 19.35 -5.07 -9.50
N PRO A 210 19.94 -6.15 -10.02
CA PRO A 210 19.31 -7.07 -10.96
C PRO A 210 18.36 -8.03 -10.24
N LEU A 211 17.15 -7.56 -9.91
CA LEU A 211 16.21 -8.32 -9.07
C LEU A 211 15.27 -9.23 -9.87
N ALA A 212 15.46 -9.35 -11.18
CA ALA A 212 14.65 -10.23 -12.02
C ALA A 212 14.94 -11.71 -11.73
N ASN A 213 14.02 -12.47 -11.14
CA ASN A 213 14.21 -13.91 -10.87
C ASN A 213 13.77 -14.83 -12.03
N TYR A 214 13.45 -14.26 -13.20
CA TYR A 214 13.22 -15.02 -14.44
C TYR A 214 13.87 -14.36 -15.65
N SER A 215 14.69 -15.11 -16.38
CA SER A 215 15.30 -14.70 -17.65
C SER A 215 15.30 -15.84 -18.67
N LEU A 216 15.01 -15.54 -19.94
CA LEU A 216 15.08 -16.51 -21.05
C LEU A 216 16.51 -16.85 -21.46
N ARG A 217 17.49 -16.02 -21.06
CA ARG A 217 18.90 -16.19 -21.40
C ARG A 217 19.66 -16.70 -20.18
N THR A 218 19.56 -18.00 -19.89
CA THR A 218 20.61 -18.65 -19.11
C THR A 218 21.86 -18.72 -19.98
N ASN A 219 22.64 -17.63 -20.05
CA ASN A 219 23.98 -17.72 -20.59
C ASN A 219 24.76 -18.63 -19.62
N SER A 220 24.95 -19.89 -20.00
CA SER A 220 25.63 -20.89 -19.15
C SER A 220 27.03 -20.43 -18.72
N LEU A 221 27.68 -19.58 -19.51
CA LEU A 221 28.95 -18.94 -19.19
C LEU A 221 28.79 -17.80 -18.17
N ALA A 222 27.71 -17.02 -18.27
CA ALA A 222 27.36 -16.04 -17.24
C ALA A 222 26.97 -16.74 -15.93
N GLN A 223 26.18 -17.81 -15.99
CA GLN A 223 25.83 -18.64 -14.84
C GLN A 223 27.09 -19.25 -14.19
N ARG A 224 28.00 -19.84 -14.97
CA ARG A 224 29.27 -20.36 -14.44
C ARG A 224 30.15 -19.27 -13.82
N ARG A 225 30.23 -18.09 -14.43
CA ARG A 225 30.97 -16.95 -13.86
C ARG A 225 30.32 -16.47 -12.57
N LEU A 226 28.99 -16.50 -12.51
CA LEU A 226 28.23 -16.22 -11.29
C LEU A 226 28.57 -17.23 -10.20
N ASP A 227 28.54 -18.53 -10.49
CA ASP A 227 28.89 -19.59 -9.54
C ASP A 227 30.31 -19.40 -9.00
N VAL A 228 31.27 -19.03 -9.86
CA VAL A 228 32.64 -18.70 -9.47
C VAL A 228 32.68 -17.47 -8.54
N VAL A 229 31.95 -16.41 -8.86
CA VAL A 229 31.86 -15.20 -8.04
C VAL A 229 31.26 -15.50 -6.65
N ILE A 230 30.15 -16.23 -6.60
CA ILE A 230 29.47 -16.60 -5.34
C ILE A 230 30.39 -17.48 -4.48
N SER A 231 31.20 -18.35 -5.09
CA SER A 231 32.12 -19.22 -4.35
C SER A 231 33.31 -18.47 -3.71
N LYS A 232 33.49 -17.18 -4.01
CA LYS A 232 34.55 -16.36 -3.39
C LYS A 232 34.16 -16.01 -1.95
N LYS A 233 35.13 -16.05 -1.04
CA LYS A 233 34.97 -15.59 0.36
C LYS A 233 34.77 -14.06 0.48
N SER A 234 35.04 -13.30 -0.58
CA SER A 234 34.89 -11.84 -0.63
C SER A 234 34.53 -11.42 -2.05
N ILE A 235 33.47 -10.61 -2.18
CA ILE A 235 32.99 -10.05 -3.46
C ILE A 235 33.73 -8.73 -3.71
N VAL A 236 34.24 -8.50 -4.93
CA VAL A 236 34.91 -7.24 -5.33
C VAL A 236 34.07 -6.43 -6.31
N ASP A 237 34.39 -5.16 -6.56
CA ASP A 237 33.62 -4.26 -7.47
C ASP A 237 33.38 -4.85 -8.87
N ALA A 238 34.37 -5.55 -9.44
CA ALA A 238 34.23 -6.22 -10.73
C ALA A 238 33.21 -7.38 -10.72
N ASP A 239 32.99 -7.99 -9.56
CA ASP A 239 32.01 -9.05 -9.37
C ASP A 239 30.58 -8.48 -9.32
N TYR A 240 30.39 -7.26 -8.78
CA TYR A 240 29.10 -6.56 -8.81
C TYR A 240 28.62 -6.27 -10.23
N ALA A 241 29.52 -5.93 -11.16
CA ALA A 241 29.19 -5.75 -12.57
C ALA A 241 28.72 -7.06 -13.24
N LEU A 242 29.18 -8.22 -12.74
CA LEU A 242 28.81 -9.55 -13.23
C LEU A 242 27.52 -10.06 -12.59
N LEU A 243 27.32 -9.74 -11.32
CA LEU A 243 26.06 -9.94 -10.59
C LEU A 243 24.94 -9.13 -11.24
N ALA A 244 25.19 -7.86 -11.59
CA ALA A 244 24.29 -6.90 -12.24
C ALA A 244 23.64 -7.37 -13.55
N VAL A 245 24.17 -8.42 -14.18
CA VAL A 245 23.67 -8.95 -15.47
C VAL A 245 23.05 -10.35 -15.35
N SER A 246 22.93 -10.89 -14.14
CA SER A 246 22.36 -12.21 -13.88
C SER A 246 20.99 -12.09 -13.22
N PRO A 247 20.00 -12.94 -13.58
CA PRO A 247 18.74 -12.97 -12.85
C PRO A 247 19.00 -13.21 -11.35
N ALA A 248 18.15 -12.61 -10.51
CA ALA A 248 18.23 -12.52 -9.06
C ALA A 248 19.02 -13.67 -8.46
N ASN A 249 20.21 -13.37 -7.95
CA ASN A 249 21.12 -14.34 -7.36
C ASN A 249 20.85 -14.46 -5.87
N ASN A 250 20.80 -15.69 -5.34
CA ASN A 250 20.57 -15.97 -3.93
C ASN A 250 21.51 -15.16 -3.00
N ALA A 251 22.78 -14.98 -3.38
CA ALA A 251 23.75 -14.20 -2.60
C ALA A 251 23.42 -12.70 -2.52
N ILE A 252 22.91 -12.10 -3.60
CA ILE A 252 22.46 -10.71 -3.60
C ILE A 252 21.24 -10.58 -2.71
N MET A 253 20.32 -11.54 -2.79
CA MET A 253 19.10 -11.52 -1.98
C MET A 253 19.42 -11.71 -0.49
N HIS A 254 20.37 -12.58 -0.14
CA HIS A 254 20.87 -12.69 1.23
C HIS A 254 21.57 -11.41 1.69
N THR A 255 22.42 -10.81 0.86
CA THR A 255 23.10 -9.55 1.20
C THR A 255 22.11 -8.42 1.44
N LEU A 256 21.11 -8.30 0.55
CA LEU A 256 20.04 -7.32 0.70
C LEU A 256 19.24 -7.62 1.98
N HIS A 257 18.79 -8.85 2.18
CA HIS A 257 18.09 -9.27 3.41
C HIS A 257 18.87 -8.90 4.68
N ASP A 258 20.17 -9.18 4.72
CA ASP A 258 21.01 -8.92 5.89
C ASP A 258 21.36 -7.43 6.07
N SER A 259 21.24 -6.64 5.00
CA SER A 259 21.47 -5.19 5.04
C SER A 259 20.29 -4.40 5.61
N PHE A 260 19.10 -4.99 5.70
CA PHE A 260 17.94 -4.33 6.30
C PHE A 260 17.81 -4.65 7.80
N PRO A 261 17.32 -3.70 8.62
CA PRO A 261 17.07 -3.94 10.03
C PRO A 261 16.11 -5.13 10.25
N LYS A 262 16.43 -5.99 11.23
CA LYS A 262 15.49 -7.04 11.66
C LYS A 262 14.17 -6.40 12.10
N GLY A 263 13.06 -6.87 11.53
CA GLY A 263 11.72 -6.36 11.82
C GLY A 263 11.19 -5.35 10.78
N ASP A 264 11.99 -5.00 9.78
CA ASP A 264 11.51 -4.23 8.63
C ASP A 264 10.78 -5.14 7.61
N ILE A 265 9.93 -4.55 6.77
CA ILE A 265 9.13 -5.28 5.76
C ILE A 265 9.99 -5.66 4.53
N GLU A 266 11.01 -4.85 4.27
CA GLU A 266 11.95 -4.94 3.17
C GLU A 266 12.71 -6.29 3.12
N PRO A 267 13.32 -6.79 4.22
CA PRO A 267 14.00 -8.08 4.20
C PRO A 267 13.03 -9.24 3.95
N PHE A 268 11.80 -9.17 4.48
CA PHE A 268 10.77 -10.19 4.19
C PHE A 268 10.41 -10.19 2.70
N SER A 269 10.16 -9.00 2.15
CA SER A 269 9.89 -8.83 0.73
C SER A 269 11.01 -9.43 -0.11
N ILE A 270 12.26 -9.15 0.23
CA ILE A 270 13.44 -9.69 -0.45
C ILE A 270 13.55 -11.21 -0.30
N ALA A 271 13.25 -11.76 0.88
CA ALA A 271 13.22 -13.20 1.11
C ALA A 271 12.14 -13.91 0.26
N MET A 272 10.96 -13.31 0.11
CA MET A 272 9.91 -13.84 -0.78
C MET A 272 10.36 -13.93 -2.24
N LEU A 273 11.06 -12.90 -2.71
CA LEU A 273 11.63 -12.88 -4.07
C LEU A 273 12.69 -13.96 -4.25
N ALA A 274 13.54 -14.11 -3.24
CA ALA A 274 14.61 -15.10 -3.19
C ALA A 274 14.02 -16.52 -3.21
N HIS A 275 12.95 -16.75 -2.44
CA HIS A 275 12.26 -18.04 -2.42
C HIS A 275 11.62 -18.37 -3.78
N ALA A 276 10.96 -17.40 -4.42
CA ALA A 276 10.39 -17.61 -5.76
C ALA A 276 11.45 -17.97 -6.81
N ALA A 277 12.68 -17.46 -6.63
CA ALA A 277 13.82 -17.78 -7.47
C ALA A 277 14.46 -19.15 -7.13
N PHE A 278 14.54 -19.47 -5.84
CA PHE A 278 15.31 -20.60 -5.28
C PHE A 278 14.55 -21.34 -4.17
N PRO A 279 13.41 -21.98 -4.49
CA PRO A 279 12.55 -22.56 -3.46
C PRO A 279 13.20 -23.70 -2.67
N LYS A 280 14.23 -24.35 -3.23
CA LYS A 280 14.99 -25.43 -2.58
C LYS A 280 16.04 -24.95 -1.58
N ASP A 281 16.51 -23.71 -1.72
CA ASP A 281 17.63 -23.18 -0.93
C ASP A 281 17.16 -22.44 0.32
N TRP A 282 15.86 -22.12 0.40
CA TRP A 282 15.23 -21.48 1.56
C TRP A 282 14.44 -22.51 2.34
N SER A 283 14.74 -22.68 3.63
CA SER A 283 14.06 -23.68 4.45
C SER A 283 12.57 -23.36 4.61
N LEU A 284 11.75 -24.41 4.62
CA LEU A 284 10.33 -24.31 4.95
C LEU A 284 10.13 -23.62 6.31
N GLU A 285 11.09 -23.78 7.23
CA GLU A 285 11.14 -23.13 8.55
C GLU A 285 11.28 -21.60 8.44
N THR A 286 12.11 -21.10 7.52
CA THR A 286 12.22 -19.66 7.24
C THR A 286 10.92 -19.11 6.68
N ILE A 287 10.17 -19.87 5.87
CA ILE A 287 8.89 -19.43 5.28
C ILE A 287 7.75 -19.52 6.30
N THR A 288 7.70 -20.62 7.05
CA THR A 288 6.65 -20.89 8.07
C THR A 288 6.78 -20.03 9.31
N ALA A 289 7.98 -19.52 9.61
CA ALA A 289 8.17 -18.45 10.61
C ALA A 289 7.35 -17.19 10.28
N TYR A 290 7.01 -16.98 9.01
CA TYR A 290 6.20 -15.85 8.56
C TYR A 290 4.75 -16.30 8.35
N SER A 291 4.03 -16.29 9.47
CA SER A 291 2.57 -16.47 9.57
C SER A 291 2.03 -17.73 8.85
N SER A 292 1.78 -18.77 9.64
CA SER A 292 1.11 -20.01 9.21
C SER A 292 -0.30 -19.80 8.61
N ASN A 293 -0.88 -18.60 8.72
CA ASN A 293 -2.25 -18.29 8.32
C ASN A 293 -2.37 -17.23 7.19
N SER A 294 -1.28 -16.81 6.54
CA SER A 294 -1.37 -15.83 5.45
C SER A 294 -1.81 -16.48 4.13
N LEU A 295 -2.39 -15.67 3.25
CA LEU A 295 -2.72 -16.08 1.88
C LEU A 295 -1.46 -16.53 1.11
N THR A 296 -0.34 -15.85 1.31
CA THR A 296 0.95 -16.23 0.72
C THR A 296 1.37 -17.64 1.17
N SER A 297 1.34 -17.91 2.48
CA SER A 297 1.64 -19.24 3.02
C SER A 297 0.67 -20.30 2.49
N PHE A 298 -0.62 -19.97 2.35
CA PHE A 298 -1.61 -20.86 1.75
C PHE A 298 -1.25 -21.22 0.29
N LEU A 299 -0.91 -20.23 -0.54
CA LEU A 299 -0.58 -20.47 -1.95
C LEU A 299 0.69 -21.31 -2.11
N LEU A 300 1.71 -21.10 -1.27
CA LEU A 300 2.98 -21.85 -1.32
C LEU A 300 2.84 -23.29 -0.82
N ASN A 301 2.00 -23.53 0.19
CA ASN A 301 1.88 -24.86 0.81
C ASN A 301 0.91 -25.81 0.11
N HIS A 302 0.04 -25.31 -0.77
CA HIS A 302 -0.91 -26.14 -1.51
C HIS A 302 -0.39 -26.37 -2.94
N PRO A 303 -0.21 -27.61 -3.40
CA PRO A 303 0.32 -27.88 -4.75
C PRO A 303 -0.64 -27.39 -5.84
N SER A 304 -0.07 -27.09 -7.01
CA SER A 304 -0.88 -26.76 -8.19
C SER A 304 -1.70 -27.95 -8.66
N SER A 305 -2.85 -27.66 -9.30
CA SER A 305 -3.70 -28.71 -9.87
C SER A 305 -3.15 -29.26 -11.20
N LEU A 306 -2.16 -28.59 -11.78
CA LEU A 306 -1.65 -28.89 -13.10
C LEU A 306 -0.48 -29.86 -13.04
N GLN A 307 -0.58 -30.92 -13.84
CA GLN A 307 0.52 -31.83 -14.11
C GLN A 307 1.32 -31.31 -15.30
N LEU A 308 2.24 -30.38 -15.03
CA LEU A 308 3.20 -29.87 -16.01
C LEU A 308 4.61 -30.33 -15.62
N ALA A 309 5.53 -30.28 -16.59
CA ALA A 309 6.94 -30.44 -16.28
C ALA A 309 7.38 -29.30 -15.33
N PRO A 310 8.19 -29.58 -14.28
CA PRO A 310 8.59 -28.57 -13.28
C PRO A 310 9.27 -27.33 -13.89
N GLU A 311 9.96 -27.49 -15.01
CA GLU A 311 10.61 -26.42 -15.77
C GLU A 311 9.66 -25.57 -16.61
N HIS A 312 8.39 -25.98 -16.74
CA HIS A 312 7.41 -25.20 -17.46
C HIS A 312 7.07 -23.94 -16.64
N ILE A 313 7.24 -22.76 -17.22
CA ILE A 313 7.09 -21.50 -16.49
C ILE A 313 5.74 -21.35 -15.77
N VAL A 314 4.65 -21.85 -16.35
CA VAL A 314 3.35 -21.86 -15.67
C VAL A 314 3.38 -22.73 -14.41
N SER A 315 4.05 -23.90 -14.42
CA SER A 315 4.26 -24.70 -13.20
C SER A 315 5.04 -23.88 -12.18
N MET A 316 6.18 -23.32 -12.58
CA MET A 316 7.01 -22.52 -11.70
C MET A 316 6.20 -21.39 -11.02
N VAL A 317 5.44 -20.63 -11.81
CA VAL A 317 4.57 -19.53 -11.31
C VAL A 317 3.52 -20.04 -10.35
N LEU A 318 2.89 -21.17 -10.64
CA LEU A 318 1.90 -21.75 -9.74
C LEU A 318 2.54 -22.27 -8.45
N ASP A 319 3.74 -22.83 -8.52
CA ASP A 319 4.45 -23.38 -7.37
C ASP A 319 5.05 -22.26 -6.49
N SER A 320 5.38 -21.10 -7.07
CA SER A 320 5.85 -19.92 -6.33
C SER A 320 4.72 -18.96 -5.88
N GLY A 321 3.46 -19.30 -6.17
CA GLY A 321 2.32 -18.45 -5.84
C GLY A 321 2.28 -17.11 -6.62
N GLY A 322 2.93 -17.02 -7.79
CA GLY A 322 2.88 -15.84 -8.64
C GLY A 322 3.95 -14.77 -8.36
N CYS A 323 5.09 -15.16 -7.81
CA CYS A 323 6.15 -14.25 -7.36
C CYS A 323 7.32 -14.10 -8.36
N PHE A 324 7.07 -14.18 -9.69
CA PHE A 324 8.14 -13.99 -10.67
C PHE A 324 8.29 -12.55 -11.14
N PHE A 325 9.52 -12.06 -11.07
CA PHE A 325 10.03 -10.82 -11.62
C PHE A 325 10.78 -11.14 -12.90
N MET A 326 10.14 -10.83 -14.01
CA MET A 326 10.72 -11.09 -15.32
C MET A 326 11.69 -9.99 -15.68
N ASP A 327 12.84 -10.38 -16.20
CA ASP A 327 13.83 -9.45 -16.74
C ASP A 327 13.20 -8.65 -17.90
N PRO A 328 13.52 -7.35 -18.08
CA PRO A 328 12.98 -6.55 -19.17
C PRO A 328 13.24 -7.12 -20.57
N SER A 329 14.24 -7.99 -20.75
CA SER A 329 14.52 -8.68 -22.01
C SER A 329 13.58 -9.85 -22.32
N VAL A 330 12.76 -10.28 -21.35
CA VAL A 330 11.78 -11.34 -21.53
C VAL A 330 10.66 -10.84 -22.43
N THR A 331 10.35 -11.62 -23.46
CA THR A 331 9.43 -11.18 -24.51
C THR A 331 7.98 -11.07 -24.02
N ALA A 332 7.32 -9.97 -24.40
CA ALA A 332 5.94 -9.63 -24.08
C ALA A 332 5.03 -9.51 -25.32
N ILE A 333 5.41 -10.14 -26.44
CA ILE A 333 4.71 -10.05 -27.72
C ILE A 333 3.46 -10.93 -27.79
N ASP A 334 2.50 -10.52 -28.64
CA ASP A 334 1.35 -11.35 -28.99
C ASP A 334 1.77 -12.48 -29.93
N THR A 335 1.90 -13.69 -29.38
CA THR A 335 2.25 -14.88 -30.17
C THR A 335 1.05 -15.39 -30.99
N ILE A 336 1.31 -16.18 -32.03
CA ILE A 336 0.26 -16.86 -32.81
C ILE A 336 -0.61 -17.74 -31.88
N SER A 337 0.02 -18.38 -30.89
CA SER A 337 -0.67 -19.18 -29.87
C SER A 337 -1.64 -18.31 -29.06
N PHE A 338 -1.23 -17.11 -28.65
CA PHE A 338 -2.09 -16.18 -27.91
C PHE A 338 -3.24 -15.65 -28.78
N GLN A 339 -2.96 -15.26 -30.02
CA GLN A 339 -4.01 -14.80 -30.95
C GLN A 339 -5.06 -15.90 -31.19
N SER A 340 -4.63 -17.16 -31.30
CA SER A 340 -5.53 -18.31 -31.36
C SER A 340 -6.36 -18.43 -30.09
N ALA A 341 -5.73 -18.39 -28.90
CA ALA A 341 -6.44 -18.48 -27.63
C ALA A 341 -7.49 -17.37 -27.47
N ARG A 342 -7.16 -16.13 -27.84
CA ARG A 342 -8.07 -14.98 -27.79
C ARG A 342 -9.29 -15.17 -28.69
N LYS A 343 -9.10 -15.69 -29.91
CA LYS A 343 -10.20 -16.04 -30.82
C LYS A 343 -11.10 -17.15 -30.24
N MET A 344 -10.50 -18.18 -29.65
CA MET A 344 -11.23 -19.28 -29.01
C MET A 344 -12.03 -18.79 -27.79
N PHE A 345 -11.45 -17.91 -26.99
CA PHE A 345 -12.11 -17.29 -25.84
C PHE A 345 -13.34 -16.46 -26.26
N ALA A 346 -13.21 -15.65 -27.32
CA ALA A 346 -14.33 -14.89 -27.89
C ALA A 346 -15.46 -15.79 -28.41
N LYS A 347 -15.11 -16.98 -28.93
CA LYS A 347 -16.06 -18.01 -29.39
C LYS A 347 -16.61 -18.91 -28.27
N ARG A 348 -16.17 -18.72 -27.02
CA ARG A 348 -16.53 -19.57 -25.86
C ARG A 348 -16.22 -21.05 -26.10
N GLU A 349 -15.09 -21.33 -26.75
CA GLU A 349 -14.61 -22.70 -26.95
C GLU A 349 -14.25 -23.37 -25.61
N PRO A 350 -14.08 -24.71 -25.57
CA PRO A 350 -13.78 -25.43 -24.34
C PRO A 350 -12.54 -24.88 -23.62
N VAL A 351 -12.70 -24.57 -22.32
CA VAL A 351 -11.67 -23.96 -21.47
C VAL A 351 -10.35 -24.73 -21.45
N GLY A 352 -10.39 -26.06 -21.62
CA GLY A 352 -9.17 -26.89 -21.70
C GLY A 352 -8.33 -26.58 -22.94
N ALA A 353 -8.97 -26.42 -24.11
CA ALA A 353 -8.26 -26.12 -25.35
C ALA A 353 -7.68 -24.69 -25.32
N ILE A 354 -8.41 -23.74 -24.74
CA ILE A 354 -7.92 -22.37 -24.50
C ILE A 354 -6.70 -22.40 -23.57
N GLN A 355 -6.77 -23.13 -22.46
CA GLN A 355 -5.65 -23.25 -21.51
C GLN A 355 -4.38 -23.75 -22.20
N THR A 356 -4.47 -24.81 -23.01
CA THR A 356 -3.30 -25.36 -23.72
C THR A 356 -2.66 -24.33 -24.65
N LYS A 357 -3.46 -23.52 -25.37
CA LYS A 357 -2.94 -22.46 -26.22
C LYS A 357 -2.31 -21.32 -25.41
N LEU A 358 -2.90 -20.94 -24.29
CA LEU A 358 -2.35 -19.93 -23.38
C LEU A 358 -1.03 -20.39 -22.76
N MET A 359 -0.93 -21.62 -22.26
CA MET A 359 0.31 -22.17 -21.70
C MET A 359 1.42 -22.18 -22.74
N LYS A 360 1.13 -22.60 -23.98
CA LYS A 360 2.10 -22.50 -25.09
C LYS A 360 2.50 -21.05 -25.38
N ALA A 361 1.56 -20.11 -25.36
CA ALA A 361 1.83 -18.70 -25.57
C ALA A 361 2.73 -18.12 -24.48
N ILE A 362 2.49 -18.48 -23.22
CA ILE A 362 3.30 -18.03 -22.07
C ILE A 362 4.72 -18.59 -22.18
N SER A 363 4.90 -19.86 -22.54
CA SER A 363 6.25 -20.43 -22.73
C SER A 363 7.02 -19.75 -23.86
N GLN A 364 6.33 -19.15 -24.83
CA GLN A 364 6.93 -18.37 -25.92
C GLN A 364 7.12 -16.89 -25.57
N SER A 365 6.21 -16.33 -24.76
CA SER A 365 6.20 -14.92 -24.36
C SER A 365 5.77 -14.75 -22.91
N PRO A 366 6.68 -15.05 -21.96
CA PRO A 366 6.36 -15.02 -20.54
C PRO A 366 5.91 -13.66 -20.01
N ALA A 367 6.44 -12.56 -20.53
CA ALA A 367 6.13 -11.22 -20.05
C ALA A 367 4.83 -10.64 -20.66
N ASN A 368 4.10 -11.42 -21.49
CA ASN A 368 2.83 -10.97 -22.04
C ASN A 368 1.74 -11.02 -20.95
N ALA A 369 1.47 -9.87 -20.34
CA ALA A 369 0.45 -9.67 -19.31
C ALA A 369 -0.95 -10.20 -19.72
N SER A 370 -1.32 -10.05 -21.00
CA SER A 370 -2.63 -10.51 -21.47
C SER A 370 -2.75 -12.04 -21.44
N CYS A 371 -1.66 -12.77 -21.65
CA CYS A 371 -1.69 -14.24 -21.51
C CYS A 371 -2.04 -14.67 -20.08
N TRP A 372 -1.47 -14.00 -19.08
CA TRP A 372 -1.74 -14.26 -17.66
C TRP A 372 -3.18 -13.90 -17.29
N ASP A 373 -3.69 -12.77 -17.76
CA ASP A 373 -5.09 -12.38 -17.52
C ASP A 373 -6.08 -13.44 -18.02
N TYR A 374 -5.93 -13.87 -19.28
CA TYR A 374 -6.78 -14.90 -19.87
C TYR A 374 -6.61 -16.26 -19.18
N LEU A 375 -5.39 -16.61 -18.74
CA LEU A 375 -5.16 -17.85 -18.00
C LEU A 375 -5.83 -17.82 -16.62
N GLY A 376 -5.76 -16.69 -15.92
CA GLY A 376 -6.45 -16.47 -14.66
C GLY A 376 -7.97 -16.60 -14.83
N ALA A 377 -8.54 -16.02 -15.88
CA ALA A 377 -9.96 -16.16 -16.20
C ALA A 377 -10.36 -17.61 -16.51
N VAL A 378 -9.50 -18.37 -17.20
CA VAL A 378 -9.71 -19.80 -17.45
C VAL A 378 -9.72 -20.60 -16.14
N PHE A 379 -8.80 -20.32 -15.21
CA PHE A 379 -8.81 -20.97 -13.89
C PHE A 379 -10.05 -20.63 -13.07
N LYS A 380 -10.52 -19.36 -13.09
CA LYS A 380 -11.80 -18.96 -12.47
C LYS A 380 -12.98 -19.70 -13.07
N ALA A 381 -13.04 -19.82 -14.40
CA ALA A 381 -14.10 -20.58 -15.07
C ALA A 381 -14.12 -22.06 -14.66
N LYS A 382 -12.96 -22.62 -14.33
CA LYS A 382 -12.80 -23.98 -13.77
C LYS A 382 -13.02 -24.06 -12.25
N LYS A 383 -13.31 -22.93 -11.58
CA LYS A 383 -13.37 -22.79 -10.11
C LYS A 383 -12.09 -23.20 -9.40
N ASN A 384 -10.97 -23.12 -10.10
CA ASN A 384 -9.66 -23.35 -9.51
C ASN A 384 -9.11 -22.01 -8.99
N TRP A 385 -9.61 -21.61 -7.83
CA TRP A 385 -9.35 -20.30 -7.24
C TRP A 385 -7.90 -20.13 -6.79
N ARG A 386 -7.24 -21.21 -6.34
CA ARG A 386 -5.83 -21.21 -5.92
C ARG A 386 -4.92 -20.87 -7.09
N ASP A 387 -5.02 -21.62 -8.19
CA ASP A 387 -4.18 -21.38 -9.37
C ASP A 387 -4.54 -20.06 -10.06
N SER A 388 -5.81 -19.64 -10.00
CA SER A 388 -6.22 -18.31 -10.43
C SER A 388 -5.54 -17.20 -9.63
N ALA A 389 -5.53 -17.30 -8.29
CA ALA A 389 -4.90 -16.30 -7.43
C ALA A 389 -3.40 -16.17 -7.74
N ALA A 390 -2.68 -17.29 -7.87
CA ALA A 390 -1.27 -17.29 -8.25
C ALA A 390 -1.02 -16.64 -9.63
N VAL A 391 -1.86 -16.92 -10.63
CA VAL A 391 -1.73 -16.30 -11.95
C VAL A 391 -2.03 -14.80 -11.92
N TYR A 392 -3.05 -14.36 -11.18
CA TYR A 392 -3.31 -12.93 -11.05
C TYR A 392 -2.23 -12.20 -10.25
N ARG A 393 -1.63 -12.84 -9.23
CA ARG A 393 -0.42 -12.31 -8.57
C ARG A 393 0.69 -12.12 -9.58
N GLN A 394 0.95 -13.11 -10.44
CA GLN A 394 1.96 -12.98 -11.51
C GLN A 394 1.65 -11.82 -12.48
N LEU A 395 0.38 -11.64 -12.86
CA LEU A 395 -0.04 -10.50 -13.67
C LEU A 395 0.23 -9.17 -12.95
N LEU A 396 -0.03 -9.08 -11.66
CA LEU A 396 0.25 -7.90 -10.84
C LEU A 396 1.76 -7.66 -10.66
N MET A 397 2.62 -8.68 -10.78
CA MET A 397 4.07 -8.47 -10.87
C MET A 397 4.46 -7.74 -12.15
N LEU A 398 3.78 -8.01 -13.25
CA LEU A 398 4.01 -7.30 -14.51
C LEU A 398 3.35 -5.92 -14.51
N GLN A 399 2.16 -5.81 -13.92
CA GLN A 399 1.32 -4.61 -13.93
C GLN A 399 0.71 -4.34 -12.54
N PRO A 400 1.50 -3.80 -11.59
CA PRO A 400 1.07 -3.67 -10.18
C PRO A 400 -0.10 -2.72 -9.96
N THR A 401 -0.38 -1.85 -10.93
CA THR A 401 -1.47 -0.88 -10.91
C THR A 401 -2.66 -1.29 -11.79
N ASN A 402 -2.73 -2.55 -12.25
CA ASN A 402 -3.86 -3.05 -13.03
C ASN A 402 -5.06 -3.34 -12.12
N GLY A 403 -5.99 -2.38 -12.01
CA GLY A 403 -7.17 -2.52 -11.16
C GLY A 403 -8.11 -3.68 -11.53
N GLU A 404 -8.16 -4.12 -12.80
CA GLU A 404 -9.00 -5.26 -13.21
C GLU A 404 -8.38 -6.59 -12.80
N ALA A 405 -7.06 -6.72 -12.92
CA ALA A 405 -6.30 -7.84 -12.37
C ALA A 405 -6.44 -7.90 -10.85
N MET A 406 -6.35 -6.75 -10.17
CA MET A 406 -6.54 -6.64 -8.72
C MET A 406 -7.95 -7.08 -8.28
N ALA A 407 -8.98 -6.66 -9.00
CA ALA A 407 -10.36 -7.09 -8.73
C ALA A 407 -10.54 -8.60 -8.96
N SER A 408 -9.94 -9.14 -10.03
CA SER A 408 -10.02 -10.57 -10.33
C SER A 408 -9.26 -11.43 -9.34
N TYR A 409 -8.12 -10.93 -8.83
CA TYR A 409 -7.39 -11.50 -7.71
C TYR A 409 -8.25 -11.50 -6.44
N ALA A 410 -8.88 -10.36 -6.10
CA ALA A 410 -9.79 -10.25 -4.97
C ALA A 410 -10.91 -11.31 -5.00
N GLU A 411 -11.51 -11.54 -6.18
CA GLU A 411 -12.55 -12.57 -6.36
C GLU A 411 -12.01 -13.99 -6.09
N SER A 412 -10.80 -14.29 -6.55
CA SER A 412 -10.18 -15.59 -6.29
C SER A 412 -9.83 -15.77 -4.82
N VAL A 413 -9.32 -14.73 -4.16
CA VAL A 413 -8.99 -14.71 -2.73
C VAL A 413 -10.23 -14.87 -1.86
N TRP A 414 -11.33 -14.21 -2.23
CA TRP A 414 -12.63 -14.37 -1.56
C TRP A 414 -13.13 -15.81 -1.61
N HIS A 415 -13.06 -16.45 -2.78
CA HIS A 415 -13.45 -17.86 -2.93
C HIS A 415 -12.54 -18.85 -2.18
N LEU A 416 -11.33 -18.44 -1.81
CA LEU A 416 -10.43 -19.22 -0.95
C LEU A 416 -10.74 -19.04 0.55
N GLY A 417 -11.69 -18.17 0.92
CA GLY A 417 -12.11 -17.92 2.30
C GLY A 417 -11.41 -16.73 2.97
N PHE A 418 -10.46 -16.07 2.29
CA PHE A 418 -9.75 -14.90 2.82
C PHE A 418 -10.56 -13.61 2.61
N THR A 419 -11.75 -13.55 3.19
CA THR A 419 -12.77 -12.51 2.94
C THR A 419 -12.28 -11.11 3.26
N ASP A 420 -11.61 -10.92 4.40
CA ASP A 420 -11.13 -9.59 4.80
C ASP A 420 -10.01 -9.09 3.88
N HIS A 421 -9.11 -9.97 3.45
CA HIS A 421 -8.09 -9.64 2.45
C HIS A 421 -8.74 -9.26 1.11
N ALA A 422 -9.75 -10.02 0.66
CA ALA A 422 -10.47 -9.71 -0.57
C ALA A 422 -11.16 -8.34 -0.54
N LYS A 423 -11.70 -7.91 0.61
CA LYS A 423 -12.28 -6.56 0.77
C LYS A 423 -11.24 -5.46 0.58
N TRP A 424 -10.04 -5.63 1.14
CA TRP A 424 -8.92 -4.71 0.91
C TRP A 424 -8.49 -4.66 -0.55
N LEU A 425 -8.36 -5.82 -1.19
CA LEU A 425 -8.06 -5.89 -2.62
C LEU A 425 -9.13 -5.21 -3.48
N CYS A 426 -10.40 -5.26 -3.08
CA CYS A 426 -11.47 -4.51 -3.75
C CYS A 426 -11.28 -2.98 -3.66
N ILE A 427 -10.89 -2.47 -2.49
CA ILE A 427 -10.60 -1.05 -2.29
C ILE A 427 -9.43 -0.63 -3.18
N THR A 428 -8.34 -1.41 -3.18
CA THR A 428 -7.16 -1.20 -4.03
C THR A 428 -7.52 -1.23 -5.52
N ALA A 429 -8.33 -2.20 -5.94
CA ALA A 429 -8.78 -2.31 -7.33
C ALA A 429 -9.55 -1.07 -7.79
N ARG A 430 -10.44 -0.52 -6.95
CA ARG A 430 -11.16 0.72 -7.24
C ARG A 430 -10.24 1.94 -7.26
N ALA A 431 -9.25 1.99 -6.36
CA ALA A 431 -8.25 3.07 -6.34
C ALA A 431 -7.46 3.11 -7.66
N MET A 432 -7.15 1.93 -8.21
CA MET A 432 -6.41 1.72 -9.46
C MET A 432 -7.31 1.65 -10.72
N ALA A 433 -8.61 1.94 -10.59
CA ALA A 433 -9.54 1.86 -11.71
C ALA A 433 -9.29 2.96 -12.74
N THR A 434 -9.19 2.55 -14.01
CA THR A 434 -9.22 3.45 -15.17
C THR A 434 -10.67 3.69 -15.62
N PRO A 435 -10.95 4.75 -16.40
CA PRO A 435 -12.29 4.97 -16.96
C PRO A 435 -12.83 3.75 -17.74
N LYS A 436 -11.94 3.00 -18.41
CA LYS A 436 -12.31 1.85 -19.26
C LYS A 436 -12.78 0.64 -18.45
N ASN A 437 -12.18 0.38 -17.28
CA ASN A 437 -12.44 -0.84 -16.50
C ASN A 437 -13.27 -0.60 -15.22
N ARG A 438 -13.61 0.66 -14.89
CA ARG A 438 -14.39 1.02 -13.69
C ARG A 438 -15.69 0.23 -13.54
N ALA A 439 -16.45 0.03 -14.64
CA ALA A 439 -17.71 -0.70 -14.60
C ALA A 439 -17.51 -2.19 -14.26
N VAL A 440 -16.47 -2.81 -14.82
CA VAL A 440 -16.11 -4.21 -14.56
C VAL A 440 -15.66 -4.39 -13.11
N ILE A 441 -14.76 -3.52 -12.64
CA ILE A 441 -14.27 -3.52 -11.25
C ILE A 441 -15.44 -3.33 -10.28
N LYS A 442 -16.34 -2.38 -10.54
CA LYS A 442 -17.55 -2.19 -9.71
C LYS A 442 -18.37 -3.48 -9.62
N LYS A 443 -18.62 -4.15 -10.73
CA LYS A 443 -19.39 -5.41 -10.75
C LYS A 443 -18.70 -6.56 -10.00
N ILE A 444 -17.37 -6.67 -10.07
CA ILE A 444 -16.62 -7.68 -9.32
C ILE A 444 -16.65 -7.36 -7.82
N THR A 445 -16.32 -6.12 -7.46
CA THR A 445 -16.23 -5.70 -6.06
C THR A 445 -17.57 -5.76 -5.33
N GLN A 446 -18.69 -5.40 -5.99
CA GLN A 446 -20.04 -5.54 -5.42
C GLN A 446 -20.35 -6.99 -5.02
N ARG A 447 -20.00 -7.98 -5.86
CA ARG A 447 -20.24 -9.40 -5.55
C ARG A 447 -19.50 -9.89 -4.30
N ILE A 448 -18.38 -9.26 -3.97
CA ILE A 448 -17.56 -9.61 -2.80
C ILE A 448 -18.04 -8.88 -1.55
N THR A 449 -18.56 -7.64 -1.70
CA THR A 449 -19.00 -6.81 -0.56
C THR A 449 -20.44 -7.03 -0.15
N ASP A 450 -21.29 -7.55 -1.03
CA ASP A 450 -22.72 -7.77 -0.77
C ASP A 450 -23.01 -9.08 -0.01
N VAL A 451 -21.96 -9.85 0.32
CA VAL A 451 -21.99 -11.11 1.09
C VAL A 451 -21.42 -10.88 2.48
#